data_AF-A0A520DIM8-F1
#
_entry.id   AF-A0A520DIM8-F1
#
_cell.length_a   1.000
_cell.length_b   1.000
_cell.length_c   1.000
_cell.angle_alpha   90.00
_cell.angle_beta   90.00
_cell.angle_gamma   90.00
#
_symmetry.space_group_name_H-M   'P 1'
#
loop_
_entity.id
_entity.type
_entity.pdbx_description
1 polymer ?
#
loop_
_entity_poly.entity_id
_entity_poly.type
_entity_poly.pdbx_seq_one_letter_code
_entity_poly.pdbx_strand_id
1 'polypeptide(L)'
;MRPSNRHSNRIVFLLGLFAASVATAAAPSAGTWRCGNAYSDHPCEGGRRVETDDRRSAEARRDADDTTLRMQRQADAMARERERLETSAAARGNAILMADPRIAERRERMALQAAQRKIDREDEARRQPRTVHGKRGKVKSGS
;
A
#
# COMPACT_ATOMS: atom_id res chain seq x y z
N MET A 1 -22.25 -29.73 -22.52
CA MET A 1 -21.93 -28.45 -21.85
C MET A 1 -21.85 -28.63 -20.33
N ARG A 2 -20.66 -28.46 -19.74
CA ARG A 2 -20.39 -27.77 -18.46
C ARG A 2 -18.86 -27.67 -18.30
N PRO A 3 -18.32 -26.52 -17.87
CA PRO A 3 -16.93 -26.15 -18.11
C PRO A 3 -16.00 -26.48 -16.95
N SER A 4 -14.71 -26.50 -17.27
CA SER A 4 -13.55 -26.05 -16.47
C SER A 4 -13.45 -26.46 -15.00
N ASN A 5 -12.42 -27.26 -14.68
CA ASN A 5 -11.69 -27.13 -13.40
C ASN A 5 -10.30 -27.77 -13.50
N ARG A 6 -9.43 -27.26 -14.38
CA ARG A 6 -8.01 -27.65 -14.48
C ARG A 6 -7.03 -26.58 -13.99
N HIS A 7 -7.50 -25.52 -13.33
CA HIS A 7 -6.65 -24.36 -13.03
C HIS A 7 -6.40 -24.07 -11.55
N SER A 8 -7.09 -24.73 -10.61
CA SER A 8 -6.87 -24.48 -9.17
C SER A 8 -5.64 -25.15 -8.57
N ASN A 9 -4.97 -26.08 -9.28
CA ASN A 9 -3.82 -26.82 -8.74
C ASN A 9 -2.45 -26.36 -9.28
N ARG A 10 -2.41 -25.31 -10.11
CA ARG A 10 -1.15 -24.80 -10.69
C ARG A 10 -0.58 -23.57 -9.99
N ILE A 11 -1.39 -22.86 -9.18
CA ILE A 11 -0.95 -21.65 -8.48
C ILE A 11 -0.26 -21.98 -7.15
N VAL A 12 -0.59 -23.10 -6.51
CA VAL A 12 0.05 -23.52 -5.25
C VAL A 12 1.48 -24.06 -5.48
N PHE A 13 1.79 -24.57 -6.68
CA PHE A 13 3.13 -25.10 -7.01
C PHE A 13 4.16 -24.03 -7.40
N LEU A 14 3.78 -22.76 -7.55
CA LEU A 14 4.68 -21.66 -7.93
C LEU A 14 5.09 -20.75 -6.75
N LEU A 15 4.62 -21.02 -5.53
CA LEU A 15 4.90 -20.22 -4.32
C LEU A 15 5.56 -21.04 -3.19
N GLY A 16 6.22 -22.16 -3.53
CA GLY A 16 6.84 -23.08 -2.56
C GLY A 16 8.29 -23.43 -2.85
N LEU A 17 8.99 -22.71 -3.74
CA LEU A 17 10.33 -23.07 -4.21
C LEU A 17 11.37 -21.94 -4.03
N PHE A 18 11.21 -21.11 -3.01
CA PHE A 18 12.17 -20.04 -2.67
C PHE A 18 12.58 -20.06 -1.19
N ALA A 19 12.55 -21.23 -0.57
CA ALA A 19 12.95 -21.42 0.84
C ALA A 19 13.92 -22.61 1.02
N ALA A 20 14.72 -22.93 0.00
CA ALA A 20 15.87 -23.80 0.17
C ALA A 20 17.07 -22.95 0.64
N SER A 21 17.10 -22.72 1.94
CA SER A 21 18.31 -22.70 2.78
C SER A 21 19.64 -22.58 2.04
N VAL A 22 20.23 -21.38 2.12
CA VAL A 22 21.67 -21.16 1.92
C VAL A 22 22.41 -21.86 3.07
N ALA A 23 22.58 -23.17 2.94
CA ALA A 23 23.64 -23.91 3.59
C ALA A 23 24.79 -23.96 2.57
N THR A 24 25.55 -22.86 2.46
CA THR A 24 26.88 -22.96 1.87
C THR A 24 27.74 -23.72 2.88
N ALA A 25 27.68 -25.06 2.79
CA ALA A 25 28.85 -25.84 3.10
C ALA A 25 29.99 -25.17 2.35
N ALA A 26 30.99 -24.66 3.08
CA ALA A 26 32.22 -24.18 2.47
C ALA A 26 32.87 -25.38 1.78
N ALA A 27 32.46 -25.65 0.55
CA ALA A 27 33.20 -26.50 -0.34
C ALA A 27 34.62 -25.90 -0.38
N PRO A 28 35.68 -26.70 -0.28
CA PRO A 28 37.01 -26.20 -0.54
C PRO A 28 36.93 -25.46 -1.88
N SER A 29 37.30 -24.19 -1.90
CA SER A 29 37.19 -23.35 -3.09
C SER A 29 37.73 -24.16 -4.25
N ALA A 30 36.86 -24.50 -5.21
CA ALA A 30 37.34 -24.96 -6.50
C ALA A 30 38.27 -23.83 -6.95
N GLY A 31 39.57 -24.13 -7.05
CA GLY A 31 40.57 -23.08 -7.27
C GLY A 31 40.14 -22.22 -8.45
N THR A 32 40.36 -20.90 -8.37
CA THR A 32 40.14 -20.06 -9.54
C THR A 32 41.45 -20.00 -10.33
N TRP A 33 41.42 -20.26 -11.63
CA TRP A 33 42.59 -20.14 -12.51
C TRP A 33 42.46 -18.94 -13.43
N ARG A 34 43.56 -18.21 -13.61
CA ARG A 34 43.69 -17.19 -14.65
C ARG A 34 44.22 -17.83 -15.93
N CYS A 35 43.37 -17.94 -16.94
CA CYS A 35 43.66 -18.50 -18.25
C CYS A 35 43.74 -17.36 -19.26
N GLY A 36 44.93 -16.76 -19.45
CA GLY A 36 45.09 -15.58 -20.28
C GLY A 36 44.22 -14.40 -19.78
N ASN A 37 43.22 -13.99 -20.57
CA ASN A 37 42.27 -12.93 -20.22
C ASN A 37 40.91 -13.43 -19.68
N ALA A 38 40.74 -14.73 -19.45
CA ALA A 38 39.56 -15.30 -18.78
C ALA A 38 39.90 -15.89 -17.40
N TYR A 39 38.90 -16.04 -16.53
CA TYR A 39 38.98 -16.84 -15.30
C TYR A 39 38.25 -18.16 -15.52
N SER A 40 38.70 -19.24 -14.88
CA SER A 40 38.14 -20.58 -14.98
C SER A 40 38.11 -21.25 -13.61
N ASP A 41 37.12 -22.09 -13.36
CA ASP A 41 37.02 -22.94 -12.16
C ASP A 41 37.71 -24.31 -12.35
N HIS A 42 38.37 -24.51 -13.50
CA HIS A 42 39.19 -25.68 -13.81
C HIS A 42 40.60 -25.28 -14.26
N PRO A 43 41.64 -26.11 -13.98
CA PRO A 43 42.98 -25.88 -14.49
C PRO A 43 43.00 -25.78 -16.01
N CYS A 44 43.80 -24.85 -16.52
CA CYS A 44 44.01 -24.65 -17.96
C CYS A 44 45.50 -24.65 -18.26
N GLU A 45 45.86 -25.05 -19.49
CA GLU A 45 47.25 -25.07 -19.94
C GLU A 45 47.83 -23.65 -19.96
N GLY A 46 48.97 -23.46 -19.29
CA GLY A 46 49.56 -22.14 -19.06
C GLY A 46 48.82 -21.25 -18.04
N GLY A 47 47.76 -21.75 -17.40
CA GLY A 47 47.00 -21.02 -16.41
C GLY A 47 47.69 -20.90 -15.06
N ARG A 48 47.55 -19.73 -14.41
CA ARG A 48 48.03 -19.53 -13.05
C ARG A 48 46.89 -19.71 -12.06
N ARG A 49 47.07 -20.56 -11.05
CA ARG A 49 46.14 -20.64 -9.91
C ARG A 49 46.14 -19.30 -9.18
N VAL A 50 44.95 -18.77 -8.96
CA VAL A 50 44.69 -17.59 -8.13
C VAL A 50 44.11 -18.09 -6.82
N GLU A 51 44.78 -17.78 -5.72
CA GLU A 51 44.25 -18.07 -4.39
C GLU A 51 43.16 -17.04 -4.09
N THR A 52 41.91 -17.51 -3.99
CA THR A 52 40.75 -16.69 -3.65
C THR A 52 40.34 -17.02 -2.22
N ASP A 53 40.95 -16.33 -1.26
CA ASP A 53 40.51 -16.38 0.14
C ASP A 53 39.48 -15.27 0.41
N ASP A 54 38.22 -15.52 0.06
CA ASP A 54 37.08 -14.68 0.50
C ASP A 54 36.48 -15.20 1.81
N ARG A 55 37.34 -15.51 2.79
CA ARG A 55 36.87 -15.78 4.15
C ARG A 55 36.69 -14.46 4.88
N ARG A 56 35.47 -13.91 4.80
CA ARG A 56 35.09 -12.79 5.69
C ARG A 56 35.29 -13.19 7.15
N SER A 57 36.17 -12.45 7.84
CA SER A 57 36.44 -12.64 9.26
C SER A 57 35.17 -12.45 10.09
N ALA A 58 35.10 -13.07 11.27
CA ALA A 58 33.97 -12.91 12.17
C ALA A 58 33.80 -11.44 12.62
N GLU A 59 34.90 -10.71 12.74
CA GLU A 59 34.93 -9.27 13.03
C GLU A 59 34.30 -8.45 11.90
N ALA A 60 34.70 -8.67 10.65
CA ALA A 60 34.13 -7.97 9.50
C ALA A 60 32.61 -8.20 9.35
N ARG A 61 32.13 -9.37 9.76
CA ARG A 61 30.68 -9.64 9.80
C ARG A 61 29.98 -8.81 10.88
N ARG A 62 30.55 -8.77 12.09
CA ARG A 62 29.99 -7.97 13.20
C ARG A 62 29.96 -6.48 12.89
N ASP A 63 31.01 -5.96 12.28
CA ASP A 63 31.08 -4.54 11.90
C ASP A 63 30.06 -4.18 10.82
N ALA A 64 29.84 -5.08 9.86
CA ALA A 64 28.80 -4.93 8.86
C ALA A 64 27.41 -4.92 9.49
N ASP A 65 27.15 -5.87 10.40
CA ASP A 65 25.87 -5.98 11.10
C ASP A 65 25.59 -4.74 11.97
N ASP A 66 26.58 -4.26 12.73
CA ASP A 66 26.44 -3.04 13.54
C ASP A 66 26.17 -1.82 12.65
N THR A 67 26.85 -1.72 11.52
CA THR A 67 26.61 -0.65 10.54
C THR A 67 25.19 -0.72 9.99
N THR A 68 24.70 -1.90 9.60
CA THR A 68 23.32 -2.08 9.16
C THR A 68 22.32 -1.66 10.23
N LEU A 69 22.52 -2.07 11.48
CA LEU A 69 21.64 -1.72 12.59
C LEU A 69 21.64 -0.21 12.86
N ARG A 70 22.79 0.45 12.80
CA ARG A 70 22.88 1.92 12.94
C ARG A 70 22.14 2.63 11.82
N MET A 71 22.33 2.20 10.58
CA MET A 71 21.64 2.79 9.42
C MET A 71 20.13 2.60 9.49
N GLN A 72 19.64 1.44 9.93
CA GLN A 72 18.20 1.20 10.16
C GLN A 72 17.64 2.17 11.21
N ARG A 73 18.30 2.33 12.36
CA ARG A 73 17.85 3.26 13.41
C ARG A 73 17.81 4.70 12.91
N GLN A 74 18.79 5.11 12.12
CA GLN A 74 18.83 6.45 11.53
C GLN A 74 17.70 6.65 10.52
N ALA A 75 17.44 5.65 9.66
CA ALA A 75 16.33 5.68 8.71
C ALA A 75 14.97 5.80 9.43
N ASP A 76 14.75 5.01 10.47
CA ASP A 76 13.53 5.06 11.27
C ASP A 76 13.36 6.41 11.97
N ALA A 77 14.45 7.01 12.45
CA ALA A 77 14.41 8.34 13.05
C ALA A 77 13.99 9.41 12.03
N MET A 78 14.53 9.35 10.80
CA MET A 78 14.13 10.25 9.71
C MET A 78 12.67 10.05 9.30
N ALA A 79 12.20 8.80 9.24
CA ALA A 79 10.81 8.49 8.92
C ALA A 79 9.83 9.06 9.96
N ARG A 80 10.14 8.87 11.25
CA ARG A 80 9.33 9.45 12.34
C ARG A 80 9.32 10.97 12.32
N GLU A 81 10.46 11.60 12.02
CA GLU A 81 10.53 13.05 11.94
C GLU A 81 9.68 13.58 10.79
N ARG A 82 9.74 12.93 9.64
CA ARG A 82 8.87 13.26 8.50
C ARG A 82 7.38 13.16 8.87
N GLU A 83 6.98 12.08 9.52
CA GLU A 83 5.59 11.88 9.96
C GLU A 83 5.14 12.99 10.94
N ARG A 84 6.00 13.39 11.88
CA ARG A 84 5.73 14.51 12.79
C ARG A 84 5.55 15.83 12.06
N LEU A 85 6.40 16.10 11.08
CA LEU A 85 6.30 17.33 10.29
C LEU A 85 5.01 17.35 9.46
N GLU A 86 4.66 16.24 8.81
CA GLU A 86 3.44 16.11 8.00
C GLU A 86 2.18 16.24 8.87
N THR A 87 2.12 15.57 10.01
CA THR A 87 1.00 15.69 10.96
C THR A 87 0.88 17.10 11.53
N SER A 88 1.99 17.74 11.90
CA SER A 88 1.98 19.14 12.37
C SER A 88 1.53 20.12 11.28
N ALA A 89 1.91 19.88 10.02
CA ALA A 89 1.54 20.72 8.90
C ALA A 89 0.05 20.54 8.55
N ALA A 90 -0.45 19.31 8.55
CA ALA A 90 -1.87 19.01 8.37
C ALA A 90 -2.73 19.65 9.47
N ALA A 91 -2.30 19.55 10.74
CA ALA A 91 -2.99 20.19 11.86
C ALA A 91 -3.05 21.72 11.70
N ARG A 92 -1.94 22.36 11.31
CA ARG A 92 -1.89 23.80 11.03
C ARG A 92 -2.79 24.20 9.86
N GLY A 93 -2.74 23.44 8.76
CA GLY A 93 -3.61 23.69 7.60
C GLY A 93 -5.09 23.63 7.94
N ASN A 94 -5.49 22.63 8.73
CA ASN A 94 -6.87 22.50 9.21
C ASN A 94 -7.27 23.66 10.14
N ALA A 95 -6.39 24.08 11.05
CA ALA A 95 -6.64 25.21 11.92
C ALA A 95 -6.85 26.50 11.13
N ILE A 96 -6.03 26.76 10.11
CA ILE A 96 -6.17 27.92 9.22
C ILE A 96 -7.51 27.86 8.46
N LEU A 97 -7.88 26.70 7.91
CA LEU A 97 -9.14 26.55 7.18
C LEU A 97 -10.36 26.78 8.07
N MET A 98 -10.33 26.32 9.32
CA MET A 98 -11.42 26.51 10.28
C MET A 98 -11.51 27.93 10.81
N ALA A 99 -10.37 28.64 10.90
CA ALA A 99 -10.31 30.03 11.31
C ALA A 99 -10.64 31.03 10.19
N ASP A 100 -10.76 30.59 8.93
CA ASP A 100 -11.10 31.48 7.81
C ASP A 100 -12.57 31.94 7.89
N PRO A 101 -12.83 33.26 8.12
CA PRO A 101 -14.18 33.78 8.25
C PRO A 101 -15.01 33.59 6.96
N ARG A 102 -14.39 33.57 5.78
CA ARG A 102 -15.10 33.37 4.50
C ARG A 102 -15.67 31.96 4.38
N ILE A 103 -15.00 30.98 4.99
CA ILE A 103 -15.47 29.59 5.03
C ILE A 103 -16.63 29.48 6.02
N ALA A 104 -16.55 30.14 7.17
CA ALA A 104 -17.65 30.21 8.14
C ALA A 104 -18.90 30.86 7.52
N GLU A 105 -18.76 32.03 6.91
CA GLU A 105 -19.85 32.75 6.22
C GLU A 105 -20.48 31.90 5.10
N ARG A 106 -19.65 31.20 4.30
CA ARG A 106 -20.16 30.31 3.24
C ARG A 106 -20.99 29.16 3.82
N ARG A 107 -20.57 28.57 4.95
CA ARG A 107 -21.30 27.49 5.63
C ARG A 107 -22.64 27.99 6.17
N GLU A 108 -22.67 29.16 6.77
CA GLU A 108 -23.91 29.80 7.25
C GLU A 108 -24.87 30.08 6.09
N ARG A 109 -24.39 30.68 5.00
CA ARG A 109 -25.22 30.92 3.80
C ARG A 109 -25.80 29.64 3.23
N MET A 110 -25.01 28.55 3.17
CA MET A 110 -25.51 27.25 2.72
C MET A 110 -26.56 26.67 3.68
N ALA A 111 -26.37 26.83 4.99
CA ALA A 111 -27.35 26.37 5.99
C ALA A 111 -28.68 27.14 5.88
N LEU A 112 -28.63 28.47 5.75
CA LEU A 112 -29.80 29.31 5.54
C LEU A 112 -30.52 28.95 4.23
N GLN A 113 -29.77 28.75 3.13
CA GLN A 113 -30.36 28.36 1.85
C GLN A 113 -30.99 26.96 1.92
N ALA A 114 -30.39 26.02 2.66
CA ALA A 114 -30.96 24.70 2.88
C ALA A 114 -32.25 24.76 3.73
N ALA A 115 -32.31 25.64 4.74
CA ALA A 115 -33.51 25.87 5.52
C ALA A 115 -34.63 26.49 4.67
N GLN A 116 -34.31 27.52 3.88
CA GLN A 116 -35.29 28.16 3.00
C GLN A 116 -35.89 27.17 1.99
N ARG A 117 -35.05 26.33 1.37
CA ARG A 117 -35.51 25.28 0.45
C ARG A 117 -36.49 24.28 1.08
N LYS A 118 -36.41 24.06 2.40
CA LYS A 118 -37.38 23.20 3.10
C LYS A 118 -38.73 23.92 3.26
N ILE A 119 -38.70 25.18 3.66
CA ILE A 119 -39.90 26.01 3.80
C ILE A 119 -40.59 26.13 2.44
N ASP A 120 -39.86 26.45 1.39
CA ASP A 120 -40.41 26.58 0.03
C ASP A 120 -41.08 25.26 -0.44
N ARG A 121 -40.48 24.11 -0.13
CA ARG A 121 -41.08 22.79 -0.42
C ARG A 121 -42.36 22.54 0.36
N GLU A 122 -42.40 22.93 1.64
CA GLU A 122 -43.59 22.78 2.47
C GLU A 122 -44.72 23.72 2.02
N ASP A 123 -44.39 24.96 1.68
CA ASP A 123 -45.34 25.94 1.16
C ASP A 123 -45.88 25.51 -0.21
N GLU A 124 -45.04 24.97 -1.09
CA GLU A 124 -45.48 24.41 -2.35
C GLU A 124 -46.37 23.18 -2.16
N ALA A 125 -46.04 22.30 -1.20
CA ALA A 125 -46.90 21.17 -0.84
C ALA A 125 -48.25 21.61 -0.25
N ARG A 126 -48.30 22.75 0.46
CA ARG A 126 -49.55 23.35 0.95
C ARG A 126 -50.36 24.02 -0.16
N ARG A 127 -49.69 24.64 -1.14
CA ARG A 127 -50.32 25.34 -2.27
C ARG A 127 -50.82 24.41 -3.38
N GLN A 128 -50.24 23.22 -3.53
CA GLN A 128 -50.76 22.24 -4.48
C GLN A 128 -52.17 21.79 -4.03
N PRO A 129 -53.23 22.07 -4.80
CA PRO A 129 -54.56 21.60 -4.46
C PRO A 129 -54.54 20.08 -4.44
N ARG A 130 -55.14 19.47 -3.41
CA ARG A 130 -55.38 18.02 -3.36
C ARG A 130 -56.17 17.67 -4.62
N THR A 131 -55.51 17.10 -5.62
CA THR A 131 -56.22 16.52 -6.76
C THR A 131 -57.05 15.38 -6.18
N VAL A 132 -58.36 15.60 -6.13
CA VAL A 132 -59.34 14.60 -5.69
C VAL A 132 -59.42 13.54 -6.79
N HIS A 133 -58.42 12.67 -6.87
CA HIS A 133 -58.60 11.38 -7.53
C HIS A 133 -59.18 10.41 -6.50
N GLY A 134 -60.46 10.65 -6.20
CA GLY A 134 -61.28 9.75 -5.39
C GLY A 134 -61.42 8.41 -6.12
N LYS A 135 -60.72 7.38 -5.63
CA LYS A 135 -61.06 5.98 -5.89
C LYS A 135 -62.49 5.77 -5.37
N ARG A 136 -63.49 5.80 -6.26
CA ARG A 136 -64.86 5.33 -5.95
C ARG A 136 -64.77 3.86 -5.54
N GLY A 137 -65.00 3.59 -4.26
CA GLY A 137 -65.21 2.25 -3.76
C GLY A 137 -66.40 1.60 -4.48
N LYS A 138 -66.14 0.45 -5.10
CA LYS A 138 -67.17 -0.38 -5.73
C LYS A 138 -67.73 -1.31 -4.65
N VAL A 139 -68.74 -0.86 -3.92
CA VAL A 139 -69.60 -1.75 -3.13
C VAL A 139 -70.58 -2.37 -4.12
N LYS A 140 -70.45 -3.68 -4.38
CA LYS A 140 -71.53 -4.49 -4.96
C LYS A 140 -72.06 -5.41 -3.86
N SER A 141 -73.21 -5.02 -3.34
CA SER A 141 -74.14 -5.84 -2.57
C SER A 141 -74.61 -7.03 -3.40
N GLY A 142 -74.65 -8.21 -2.79
CA GLY A 142 -75.41 -9.35 -3.30
C GLY A 142 -76.86 -9.29 -2.85
N SER A 143 -77.78 -9.67 -3.74
CA SER A 143 -79.01 -10.40 -3.44
C SER A 143 -79.54 -11.03 -4.71
#